data_AF-A0A5D2QK04-F1
#
_entry.id   AF-A0A5D2QK04-F1
#
_cell.length_a   1.000
_cell.length_b   1.000
_cell.length_c   1.000
_cell.angle_alpha   90.00
_cell.angle_beta   90.00
_cell.angle_gamma   90.00
#
_symmetry.space_group_name_H-M   'P 1'
#
loop_
_entity.id
_entity.type
_entity.pdbx_description
1 polymer ?
#
loop_
_entity_poly.entity_id
_entity_poly.type
_entity_poly.pdbx_seq_one_letter_code
_entity_poly.pdbx_strand_id
1 'polypeptide(L)'
;MPGILDWFGWCTWDAFYSDVNPQGIKDGLMSLSQGGTPARFLLIDDGWQDTINEFLEQGEPFVDGLQFGSRLASIKENKKLRRIANEANSKTPSDLKEFISDIRRTFDLKYVYVSHALLGYWGGLVPNTVATKNYDPKLRYPILSPVYLANMRDISMDSMGKHGIGLVDPDKISQFYDDLHGYLASQDVDGVKVDAQNILETISAGFGGRVSLTRQIQQALEGSIAANFSDNSIIYCMAQSTDSITSNLCFPKAHQVVHFL
;
A
#
# COMPACT_ATOMS: atom_id res chain seq x y z
N MET A 1 22.14 -3.19 -7.40
CA MET A 1 21.61 -2.21 -6.43
C MET A 1 20.51 -1.42 -7.15
N PRO A 2 19.31 -1.25 -6.57
CA PRO A 2 18.20 -0.58 -7.26
C PRO A 2 18.54 0.86 -7.67
N GLY A 3 18.18 1.27 -8.89
CA GLY A 3 18.53 2.60 -9.43
C GLY A 3 17.84 3.76 -8.71
N ILE A 4 16.79 3.51 -7.92
CA ILE A 4 16.16 4.53 -7.06
C ILE A 4 17.13 5.14 -6.05
N LEU A 5 18.18 4.40 -5.66
CA LEU A 5 19.14 4.83 -4.63
C LEU A 5 20.11 5.91 -5.14
N ASP A 6 20.14 6.15 -6.44
CA ASP A 6 20.96 7.19 -7.07
C ASP A 6 20.29 8.58 -7.03
N TRP A 7 19.03 8.65 -6.56
CA TRP A 7 18.19 9.83 -6.67
C TRP A 7 17.64 10.28 -5.32
N PHE A 8 17.59 11.61 -5.13
CA PHE A 8 16.80 12.18 -4.06
C PHE A 8 15.32 11.88 -4.29
N GLY A 9 14.71 11.28 -3.26
CA GLY A 9 13.31 10.86 -3.23
C GLY A 9 12.43 11.75 -2.37
N TRP A 10 11.16 11.87 -2.72
CA TRP A 10 10.14 12.48 -1.89
C TRP A 10 8.96 11.54 -1.67
N CYS A 11 8.57 11.38 -0.41
CA CYS A 11 7.40 10.64 0.02
C CYS A 11 6.27 11.61 0.36
N THR A 12 5.05 11.32 -0.11
CA THR A 12 3.91 12.23 0.08
C THR A 12 3.26 12.16 1.47
N TRP A 13 3.64 11.19 2.32
CA TRP A 13 2.98 10.94 3.62
C TRP A 13 3.02 12.15 4.55
N ASP A 14 4.19 12.71 4.84
CA ASP A 14 4.31 13.84 5.78
C ASP A 14 3.66 15.14 5.26
N ALA A 15 3.39 15.21 3.95
CA ALA A 15 2.74 16.37 3.34
C ALA A 15 1.21 16.29 3.37
N PHE A 16 0.64 15.09 3.24
CA PHE A 16 -0.81 14.93 3.03
C PHE A 16 -1.48 13.87 3.89
N TYR A 17 -0.73 12.98 4.53
CA TYR A 17 -1.26 11.74 5.08
C TYR A 17 -2.14 11.05 4.02
N SER A 18 -3.40 10.75 4.34
CA SER A 18 -4.37 10.14 3.41
C SER A 18 -5.06 11.11 2.44
N ASP A 19 -4.77 12.42 2.51
CA ASP A 19 -5.36 13.46 1.67
C ASP A 19 -4.54 13.77 0.39
N VAL A 20 -3.63 12.86 0.01
CA VAL A 20 -2.86 12.96 -1.22
C VAL A 20 -3.76 13.16 -2.44
N ASN A 21 -3.38 14.09 -3.32
CA ASN A 21 -4.13 14.44 -4.53
C ASN A 21 -3.20 14.99 -5.63
N PRO A 22 -3.63 14.99 -6.91
CA PRO A 22 -2.80 15.40 -8.04
C PRO A 22 -2.20 16.80 -7.91
N GLN A 23 -2.97 17.77 -7.41
CA GLN A 23 -2.53 19.15 -7.29
C GLN A 23 -1.46 19.28 -6.21
N GLY A 24 -1.69 18.70 -5.03
CA GLY A 24 -0.72 18.70 -3.93
C GLY A 24 0.61 18.06 -4.35
N ILE A 25 0.59 16.94 -5.06
CA ILE A 25 1.82 16.31 -5.58
C ILE A 25 2.57 17.27 -6.53
N LYS A 26 1.86 17.89 -7.48
CA LYS A 26 2.47 18.84 -8.43
C LYS A 26 3.07 20.05 -7.72
N ASP A 27 2.39 20.59 -6.72
CA ASP A 27 2.85 21.73 -5.94
C ASP A 27 4.09 21.37 -5.10
N GLY A 28 4.13 20.18 -4.49
CA GLY A 28 5.28 19.69 -3.75
C GLY A 28 6.52 19.49 -4.65
N LEU A 29 6.35 18.83 -5.80
CA LEU A 29 7.43 18.66 -6.78
C LEU A 29 7.94 19.99 -7.31
N MET A 30 7.04 20.94 -7.59
CA MET A 30 7.38 22.30 -8.01
C MET A 30 8.19 23.03 -6.92
N SER A 31 7.75 22.95 -5.66
CA SER A 31 8.42 23.59 -4.52
C SER A 31 9.84 23.06 -4.33
N LEU A 32 10.01 21.73 -4.35
CA LEU A 32 11.33 21.08 -4.27
C LEU A 32 12.25 21.51 -5.43
N SER A 33 11.72 21.57 -6.65
CA SER A 33 12.48 22.02 -7.81
C SER A 33 12.88 23.50 -7.70
N GLN A 34 11.98 24.38 -7.25
CA GLN A 34 12.26 25.80 -7.05
C GLN A 34 13.24 26.06 -5.90
N GLY A 35 13.22 25.19 -4.89
CA GLY A 35 14.18 25.18 -3.78
C GLY A 35 15.57 24.62 -4.15
N GLY A 36 15.80 24.25 -5.42
CA GLY A 36 17.09 23.75 -5.89
C GLY A 36 17.39 22.28 -5.56
N THR A 37 16.40 21.54 -5.02
CA THR A 37 16.54 20.12 -4.68
C THR A 37 15.42 19.30 -5.35
N PRO A 38 15.41 19.22 -6.69
CA PRO A 38 14.34 18.53 -7.40
C PRO A 38 14.32 17.03 -7.04
N ALA A 39 13.18 16.54 -6.59
CA ALA A 39 12.96 15.09 -6.42
C ALA A 39 12.97 14.41 -7.80
N ARG A 40 13.72 13.33 -7.90
CA ARG A 40 13.80 12.47 -9.09
C ARG A 40 13.19 11.09 -8.85
N PHE A 41 12.91 10.78 -7.59
CA PHE A 41 12.08 9.67 -7.16
C PHE A 41 10.86 10.21 -6.38
N LEU A 42 9.67 9.73 -6.71
CA LEU A 42 8.43 10.05 -5.99
C LEU A 42 7.83 8.75 -5.44
N LEU A 43 7.48 8.75 -4.16
CA LEU A 43 6.61 7.74 -3.54
C LEU A 43 5.26 8.37 -3.24
N ILE A 44 4.23 7.96 -3.97
CA ILE A 44 2.83 8.29 -3.67
C ILE A 44 2.38 7.38 -2.53
N ASP A 45 2.44 7.91 -1.32
CA ASP A 45 2.00 7.24 -0.11
C ASP A 45 0.47 7.19 0.00
N ASP A 46 -0.03 6.71 1.12
CA ASP A 46 -1.44 6.40 1.38
C ASP A 46 -2.44 7.48 0.91
N GLY A 47 -3.66 7.06 0.55
CA GLY A 47 -4.77 7.93 0.15
C GLY A 47 -5.03 7.98 -1.35
N TRP A 48 -4.26 7.25 -2.16
CA TRP A 48 -4.46 7.08 -3.62
C TRP A 48 -5.38 5.90 -3.98
N GLN A 49 -5.43 4.87 -3.11
CA GLN A 49 -6.22 3.65 -3.34
C GLN A 49 -7.72 3.90 -3.22
N ASP A 50 -8.53 3.11 -3.92
CA ASP A 50 -9.99 3.11 -3.80
C ASP A 50 -10.43 2.27 -2.61
N THR A 51 -10.85 2.93 -1.54
CA THR A 51 -11.12 2.31 -0.25
C THR A 51 -12.49 2.65 0.28
N ILE A 52 -13.09 1.71 1.01
CA ILE A 52 -14.33 1.93 1.75
C ILE A 52 -14.03 1.81 3.24
N ASN A 53 -14.54 2.76 4.02
CA ASN A 53 -14.58 2.66 5.47
C ASN A 53 -16.03 2.52 5.92
N GLU A 54 -16.43 1.30 6.22
CA GLU A 54 -17.80 0.94 6.63
C GLU A 54 -18.16 1.45 8.03
N PHE A 55 -17.20 2.04 8.73
CA PHE A 55 -17.32 2.51 10.12
C PHE A 55 -17.33 4.03 10.23
N LEU A 56 -17.19 4.75 9.11
CA LEU A 56 -17.40 6.20 9.07
C LEU A 56 -18.88 6.48 8.86
N GLU A 57 -19.54 6.96 9.91
CA GLU A 57 -20.93 7.43 9.82
C GLU A 57 -20.97 8.90 9.40
N GLN A 58 -21.85 9.24 8.46
CA GLN A 58 -21.97 10.62 7.97
C GLN A 58 -22.49 11.54 9.08
N GLY A 59 -21.72 12.58 9.39
CA GLY A 59 -22.10 13.58 10.40
C GLY A 59 -21.55 13.31 11.80
N GLU A 60 -20.91 12.17 12.03
CA GLU A 60 -20.23 11.88 13.28
C GLU A 60 -18.80 12.47 13.30
N PRO A 61 -18.27 12.85 14.49
CA PRO A 61 -16.89 13.28 14.62
C PRO A 61 -15.91 12.22 14.15
N PHE A 62 -14.81 12.65 13.54
CA PHE A 62 -13.71 11.73 13.23
C PHE A 62 -13.17 11.10 14.52
N VAL A 63 -13.16 9.78 14.56
CA VAL A 63 -12.55 9.01 15.64
C VAL A 63 -11.20 8.49 15.14
N ASP A 64 -10.15 8.87 15.86
CA ASP A 64 -8.81 8.42 15.53
C ASP A 64 -8.73 6.89 15.57
N GLY A 65 -7.99 6.32 14.62
CA GLY A 65 -7.85 4.89 14.41
C GLY A 65 -8.85 4.28 13.43
N LEU A 66 -10.00 4.91 13.15
CA LEU A 66 -10.98 4.36 12.21
C LEU A 66 -10.42 4.16 10.81
N GLN A 67 -9.45 4.97 10.40
CA GLN A 67 -8.75 4.86 9.12
C GLN A 67 -8.15 3.47 8.89
N PHE A 68 -7.66 2.81 9.96
CA PHE A 68 -7.07 1.47 9.88
C PHE A 68 -8.10 0.35 9.69
N GLY A 69 -9.40 0.65 9.88
CA GLY A 69 -10.50 -0.26 9.55
C GLY A 69 -10.94 -0.18 8.07
N SER A 70 -10.41 0.77 7.31
CA SER A 70 -10.75 0.94 5.89
C SER A 70 -10.24 -0.24 5.06
N ARG A 71 -10.95 -0.58 3.99
CA ARG A 71 -10.66 -1.75 3.15
C ARG A 71 -10.53 -1.38 1.68
N LEU A 72 -9.67 -2.11 0.97
CA LEU A 72 -9.51 -1.98 -0.47
C LEU A 72 -10.79 -2.43 -1.20
N ALA A 73 -11.43 -1.50 -1.89
CA ALA A 73 -12.65 -1.75 -2.66
C ALA A 73 -12.34 -2.13 -4.10
N SER A 74 -11.23 -1.62 -4.65
CA SER A 74 -10.79 -1.86 -6.03
C SER A 74 -9.27 -1.74 -6.11
N ILE A 75 -8.65 -2.55 -6.97
CA ILE A 75 -7.21 -2.46 -7.27
C ILE A 75 -6.84 -1.19 -8.06
N LYS A 76 -7.84 -0.52 -8.65
CA LYS A 76 -7.68 0.76 -9.35
C LYS A 76 -7.65 1.92 -8.37
N GLU A 77 -6.98 3.00 -8.77
CA GLU A 77 -6.94 4.27 -8.04
C GLU A 77 -8.33 4.87 -7.82
N ASN A 78 -8.42 5.70 -6.79
CA ASN A 78 -9.66 6.37 -6.43
C ASN A 78 -9.97 7.58 -7.34
N LYS A 79 -11.11 8.21 -7.07
CA LYS A 79 -11.61 9.38 -7.82
C LYS A 79 -10.72 10.62 -7.76
N LYS A 80 -9.73 10.69 -6.86
CA LYS A 80 -8.77 11.81 -6.80
C LYS A 80 -7.79 11.74 -7.96
N LEU A 81 -7.45 10.54 -8.43
CA LEU A 81 -6.47 10.29 -9.49
C LEU A 81 -7.08 9.75 -10.79
N ARG A 82 -8.40 9.49 -10.78
CA ARG A 82 -9.14 9.02 -11.94
C ARG A 82 -10.43 9.78 -12.12
N ARG A 83 -10.63 10.33 -13.31
CA ARG A 83 -11.87 10.99 -13.71
C ARG A 83 -12.98 9.97 -13.89
N ILE A 84 -14.12 10.21 -13.27
CA ILE A 84 -15.35 9.45 -13.52
C ILE A 84 -16.01 10.00 -14.79
N ALA A 85 -16.52 9.12 -15.65
CA ALA A 85 -17.25 9.53 -16.85
C ALA A 85 -18.36 10.53 -16.47
N ASN A 86 -18.42 11.66 -17.19
CA ASN A 86 -19.32 12.83 -17.05
C ASN A 86 -18.76 14.09 -16.37
N GLU A 87 -17.49 14.12 -15.94
CA GLU A 87 -16.85 15.36 -15.46
C GLU A 87 -16.00 16.05 -16.56
N ALA A 88 -16.66 16.57 -17.61
CA ALA A 88 -15.99 17.12 -18.80
C ALA A 88 -15.04 18.32 -18.54
N ASN A 89 -15.17 19.00 -17.41
CA ASN A 89 -14.38 20.19 -17.03
C ASN A 89 -13.52 20.00 -15.76
N SER A 90 -13.31 18.75 -15.32
CA SER A 90 -12.52 18.49 -14.12
C SER A 90 -11.01 18.63 -14.38
N LYS A 91 -10.28 19.23 -13.43
CA LYS A 91 -8.80 19.25 -13.40
C LYS A 91 -8.20 17.89 -13.00
N THR A 92 -9.05 16.92 -12.66
CA THR A 92 -8.65 15.55 -12.33
C THR A 92 -8.09 14.85 -13.58
N PRO A 93 -6.93 14.16 -13.46
CA PRO A 93 -6.40 13.30 -14.51
C PRO A 93 -7.43 12.26 -14.97
N SER A 94 -7.37 11.83 -16.23
CA SER A 94 -8.28 10.78 -16.71
C SER A 94 -8.05 9.46 -15.98
N ASP A 95 -6.79 9.10 -15.73
CA ASP A 95 -6.35 7.96 -14.95
C ASP A 95 -4.96 8.22 -14.32
N LEU A 96 -4.49 7.23 -13.54
CA LEU A 96 -3.17 7.29 -12.90
C LEU A 96 -2.03 7.37 -13.91
N LYS A 97 -2.15 6.69 -15.07
CA LYS A 97 -1.11 6.68 -16.12
C LYS A 97 -0.90 8.07 -16.72
N GLU A 98 -1.97 8.77 -17.07
CA GLU A 98 -1.90 10.14 -17.57
C GLU A 98 -1.24 11.06 -16.54
N PHE A 99 -1.63 10.93 -15.27
CA PHE A 99 -1.06 11.72 -14.19
C PHE A 99 0.45 11.49 -14.06
N ILE A 100 0.88 10.23 -13.98
CA ILE A 100 2.29 9.83 -13.88
C ILE A 100 3.08 10.35 -15.09
N SER A 101 2.54 10.19 -16.30
CA SER A 101 3.17 10.68 -17.53
C SER A 101 3.40 12.19 -17.50
N ASP A 102 2.42 12.95 -16.99
CA ASP A 102 2.51 14.41 -16.89
C ASP A 102 3.58 14.86 -15.88
N ILE A 103 3.59 14.28 -14.68
CA ILE A 103 4.59 14.65 -13.66
C ILE A 103 6.00 14.19 -14.04
N ARG A 104 6.15 13.05 -14.71
CA ARG A 104 7.46 12.59 -15.24
C ARG A 104 8.02 13.58 -16.24
N ARG A 105 7.22 13.99 -17.21
CA ARG A 105 7.63 14.96 -18.22
C ARG A 105 7.92 16.33 -17.62
N THR A 106 7.11 16.78 -16.67
CA THR A 106 7.19 18.13 -16.10
C THR A 106 8.35 18.28 -15.13
N PHE A 107 8.60 17.25 -14.31
CA PHE A 107 9.58 17.31 -13.22
C PHE A 107 10.77 16.36 -13.41
N ASP A 108 10.94 15.78 -14.61
CA ASP A 108 12.02 14.84 -14.95
C ASP A 108 12.14 13.68 -13.93
N LEU A 109 11.00 13.17 -13.43
CA LEU A 109 11.00 12.04 -12.50
C LEU A 109 11.54 10.79 -13.19
N LYS A 110 12.50 10.12 -12.54
CA LYS A 110 13.07 8.85 -12.97
C LYS A 110 12.24 7.69 -12.45
N TYR A 111 11.78 7.79 -11.21
CA TYR A 111 11.04 6.73 -10.55
C TYR A 111 9.76 7.23 -9.88
N VAL A 112 8.66 6.48 -10.05
CA VAL A 112 7.40 6.70 -9.35
C VAL A 112 6.95 5.39 -8.72
N TYR A 113 6.93 5.34 -7.40
CA TYR A 113 6.39 4.22 -6.62
C TYR A 113 5.06 4.62 -5.99
N VAL A 114 4.26 3.61 -5.63
CA VAL A 114 3.04 3.79 -4.83
C VAL A 114 3.07 2.90 -3.60
N SER A 115 2.40 3.31 -2.52
CA SER A 115 2.26 2.46 -1.32
C SER A 115 1.05 1.54 -1.41
N HIS A 116 1.10 0.37 -0.76
CA HIS A 116 -0.09 -0.36 -0.34
C HIS A 116 0.23 -1.19 0.91
N ALA A 117 -0.78 -1.54 1.71
CA ALA A 117 -0.58 -2.48 2.81
C ALA A 117 -0.42 -3.91 2.27
N LEU A 118 0.27 -4.79 3.01
CA LEU A 118 0.53 -6.18 2.61
C LEU A 118 -0.75 -6.91 2.19
N LEU A 119 -1.85 -6.69 2.91
CA LEU A 119 -3.15 -7.34 2.66
C LEU A 119 -4.08 -6.49 1.78
N GLY A 120 -3.53 -5.60 0.96
CA GLY A 120 -4.24 -4.71 0.04
C GLY A 120 -4.42 -3.31 0.59
N TYR A 121 -5.11 -3.17 1.73
CA TYR A 121 -5.17 -1.93 2.51
C TYR A 121 -5.15 -2.27 4.00
N TRP A 122 -5.13 -1.26 4.89
CA TRP A 122 -4.99 -1.46 6.34
C TRP A 122 -5.96 -2.52 6.90
N GLY A 123 -7.24 -2.44 6.57
CA GLY A 123 -8.28 -3.40 6.97
C GLY A 123 -8.47 -4.58 6.00
N GLY A 124 -7.55 -4.79 5.06
CA GLY A 124 -7.65 -5.82 4.01
C GLY A 124 -8.52 -5.42 2.82
N LEU A 125 -9.16 -6.38 2.16
CA LEU A 125 -10.10 -6.17 1.06
C LEU A 125 -11.55 -6.15 1.54
N VAL A 126 -12.41 -5.39 0.86
CA VAL A 126 -13.85 -5.39 1.16
C VAL A 126 -14.43 -6.79 0.84
N PRO A 127 -15.10 -7.46 1.78
CA PRO A 127 -15.74 -8.75 1.53
C PRO A 127 -17.01 -8.63 0.68
N ASN A 128 -17.36 -9.70 -0.03
CA ASN A 128 -18.65 -9.86 -0.73
C ASN A 128 -18.98 -8.79 -1.80
N THR A 129 -17.99 -8.16 -2.44
CA THR A 129 -18.21 -7.23 -3.55
C THR A 129 -17.82 -7.83 -4.90
N VAL A 130 -18.40 -7.32 -5.99
CA VAL A 130 -18.06 -7.77 -7.35
C VAL A 130 -16.59 -7.53 -7.69
N ALA A 131 -16.01 -6.44 -7.17
CA ALA A 131 -14.62 -6.06 -7.45
C ALA A 131 -13.60 -6.96 -6.76
N THR A 132 -13.94 -7.51 -5.59
CA THR A 132 -13.02 -8.33 -4.76
C THR A 132 -13.38 -9.81 -4.73
N LYS A 133 -14.53 -10.22 -5.32
CA LYS A 133 -15.03 -11.61 -5.30
C LYS A 133 -14.01 -12.64 -5.78
N ASN A 134 -13.16 -12.25 -6.74
CA ASN A 134 -12.18 -13.17 -7.32
C ASN A 134 -11.19 -13.63 -6.26
N TYR A 135 -10.90 -12.80 -5.26
CA TYR A 135 -9.94 -13.06 -4.18
C TYR A 135 -10.56 -13.68 -2.91
N ASP A 136 -11.89 -13.83 -2.88
CA ASP A 136 -12.67 -14.40 -1.77
C ASP A 136 -12.23 -13.93 -0.36
N PRO A 137 -12.15 -12.61 -0.09
CA PRO A 137 -11.63 -12.13 1.18
C PRO A 137 -12.59 -12.44 2.33
N LYS A 138 -12.03 -12.95 3.44
CA LYS A 138 -12.76 -13.35 4.65
C LYS A 138 -12.29 -12.54 5.85
N LEU A 139 -13.25 -12.09 6.67
CA LEU A 139 -12.91 -11.38 7.90
C LEU A 139 -12.15 -12.30 8.87
N ARG A 140 -11.03 -11.79 9.34
CA ARG A 140 -10.19 -12.36 10.39
C ARG A 140 -9.88 -11.29 11.41
N TYR A 141 -9.76 -11.69 12.67
CA TYR A 141 -9.48 -10.77 13.76
C TYR A 141 -8.08 -11.06 14.30
N PRO A 142 -7.20 -10.04 14.39
CA PRO A 142 -5.91 -10.15 15.04
C PRO A 142 -6.01 -10.80 16.43
N ILE A 143 -5.20 -11.82 16.67
CA ILE A 143 -4.99 -12.40 17.99
C ILE A 143 -3.74 -11.74 18.58
N LEU A 144 -3.95 -10.90 19.59
CA LEU A 144 -2.90 -10.15 20.26
C LEU A 144 -2.38 -10.91 21.48
N SER A 145 -1.06 -10.94 21.67
CA SER A 145 -0.46 -11.59 22.83
C SER A 145 -0.75 -10.80 24.12
N PRO A 146 -0.83 -11.46 25.30
CA PRO A 146 -0.99 -10.76 26.57
C PRO A 146 0.13 -9.73 26.83
N VAL A 147 1.34 -10.03 26.37
CA VAL A 147 2.50 -9.12 26.50
C VAL A 147 2.31 -7.87 25.64
N TYR A 148 1.78 -8.01 24.43
CA TYR A 148 1.47 -6.87 23.56
C TYR A 148 0.44 -5.95 24.23
N LEU A 149 -0.68 -6.52 24.70
CA LEU A 149 -1.77 -5.79 25.35
C LEU A 149 -1.34 -5.03 26.62
N ALA A 150 -0.28 -5.50 27.29
CA ALA A 150 0.26 -4.91 28.51
C ALA A 150 1.33 -3.82 28.28
N ASN A 151 1.97 -3.75 27.10
CA ASN A 151 3.16 -2.90 26.89
C ASN A 151 3.01 -1.85 25.78
N MET A 152 2.41 -2.21 24.63
CA MET A 152 2.25 -1.28 23.51
C MET A 152 0.88 -1.49 22.88
N ARG A 153 -0.04 -0.56 23.15
CA ARG A 153 -1.28 -0.45 22.39
C ARG A 153 -1.04 0.49 21.22
N ASP A 154 -1.01 -0.09 20.03
CA ASP A 154 -1.09 0.64 18.78
C ASP A 154 -2.56 0.82 18.37
N ILE A 155 -2.94 2.06 18.06
CA ILE A 155 -4.30 2.41 17.63
C ILE A 155 -4.72 1.66 16.35
N SER A 156 -3.77 1.36 15.47
CA SER A 156 -4.00 0.57 14.25
C SER A 156 -4.40 -0.86 14.59
N MET A 157 -3.71 -1.50 15.54
CA MET A 157 -4.01 -2.85 15.98
C MET A 157 -5.30 -2.94 16.79
N ASP A 158 -5.60 -1.94 17.63
CA ASP A 158 -6.88 -1.85 18.34
C ASP A 158 -8.04 -1.72 17.34
N SER A 159 -7.87 -0.88 16.31
CA SER A 159 -8.85 -0.72 15.23
C SER A 159 -9.04 -1.99 14.42
N MET A 160 -7.96 -2.62 13.93
CA MET A 160 -8.02 -3.89 13.22
C MET A 160 -8.59 -5.03 14.07
N GLY A 161 -8.30 -5.05 15.38
CA GLY A 161 -8.87 -5.99 16.34
C GLY A 161 -10.38 -5.81 16.53
N LYS A 162 -10.87 -4.58 16.53
CA LYS A 162 -12.30 -4.26 16.63
C LYS A 162 -13.06 -4.53 15.34
N HIS A 163 -12.47 -4.15 14.21
CA HIS A 163 -13.17 -4.08 12.93
C HIS A 163 -12.90 -5.28 12.01
N GLY A 164 -11.85 -6.05 12.28
CA GLY A 164 -11.45 -7.20 11.48
C GLY A 164 -10.74 -6.82 10.18
N ILE A 165 -9.98 -7.76 9.64
CA ILE A 165 -9.19 -7.65 8.42
C ILE A 165 -9.79 -8.57 7.37
N GLY A 166 -10.11 -8.03 6.19
CA GLY A 166 -10.55 -8.79 5.03
C GLY A 166 -9.37 -9.50 4.37
N LEU A 167 -8.97 -10.63 4.93
CA LEU A 167 -7.84 -11.41 4.43
C LEU A 167 -8.22 -12.12 3.12
N VAL A 168 -7.48 -11.85 2.05
CA VAL A 168 -7.53 -12.61 0.79
C VAL A 168 -7.38 -14.09 1.08
N ASP A 169 -8.17 -14.94 0.42
CA ASP A 169 -7.99 -16.38 0.55
C ASP A 169 -6.54 -16.76 0.17
N PRO A 170 -5.77 -17.44 1.05
CA PRO A 170 -4.35 -17.71 0.77
C PRO A 170 -4.10 -18.42 -0.55
N ASP A 171 -5.03 -19.27 -1.01
CA ASP A 171 -4.91 -19.96 -2.30
C ASP A 171 -5.03 -19.01 -3.51
N LYS A 172 -5.50 -17.78 -3.28
CA LYS A 172 -5.72 -16.75 -4.30
C LYS A 172 -4.80 -15.54 -4.17
N ILE A 173 -3.88 -15.54 -3.19
CA ILE A 173 -3.01 -14.38 -2.93
C ILE A 173 -2.08 -14.07 -4.10
N SER A 174 -1.58 -15.10 -4.82
CA SER A 174 -0.78 -14.90 -6.03
C SER A 174 -1.57 -14.18 -7.11
N GLN A 175 -2.82 -14.59 -7.36
CA GLN A 175 -3.70 -13.92 -8.31
C GLN A 175 -3.95 -12.46 -7.91
N PHE A 176 -4.18 -12.21 -6.61
CA PHE A 176 -4.37 -10.84 -6.13
C PHE A 176 -3.17 -9.94 -6.42
N TYR A 177 -1.96 -10.39 -6.10
CA TYR A 177 -0.77 -9.58 -6.36
C TYR A 177 -0.46 -9.45 -7.85
N ASP A 178 -0.67 -10.49 -8.66
CA ASP A 178 -0.49 -10.40 -10.11
C ASP A 178 -1.45 -9.39 -10.74
N ASP A 179 -2.72 -9.40 -10.33
CA ASP A 179 -3.71 -8.42 -10.78
C ASP A 179 -3.36 -6.99 -10.31
N LEU A 180 -2.98 -6.82 -9.04
CA LEU A 180 -2.63 -5.51 -8.47
C LEU A 180 -1.36 -4.94 -9.11
N HIS A 181 -0.26 -5.68 -9.10
CA HIS A 181 1.03 -5.21 -9.62
C HIS A 181 1.03 -5.13 -11.15
N GLY A 182 0.33 -6.03 -11.84
CA GLY A 182 0.11 -5.93 -13.28
C GLY A 182 -0.69 -4.68 -13.64
N TYR A 183 -1.71 -4.34 -12.86
CA TYR A 183 -2.42 -3.08 -13.02
C TYR A 183 -1.48 -1.88 -12.81
N LEU A 184 -0.73 -1.83 -11.70
CA LEU A 184 0.19 -0.74 -11.39
C LEU A 184 1.26 -0.55 -12.48
N ALA A 185 1.88 -1.63 -12.94
CA ALA A 185 2.84 -1.59 -14.03
C ALA A 185 2.20 -1.04 -15.33
N SER A 186 0.94 -1.39 -15.62
CA SER A 186 0.22 -0.83 -16.78
C SER A 186 -0.02 0.69 -16.68
N GLN A 187 -0.01 1.24 -15.46
CA GLN A 187 -0.14 2.68 -15.17
C GLN A 187 1.21 3.41 -15.13
N ASP A 188 2.31 2.76 -15.54
CA ASP A 188 3.68 3.30 -15.52
C ASP A 188 4.21 3.57 -14.10
N VAL A 189 3.75 2.81 -13.10
CA VAL A 189 4.37 2.73 -11.77
C VAL A 189 5.60 1.81 -11.83
N ASP A 190 6.73 2.25 -11.28
CA ASP A 190 7.99 1.51 -11.37
C ASP A 190 8.22 0.52 -10.21
N GLY A 191 7.44 0.64 -9.14
CA GLY A 191 7.61 -0.15 -7.92
C GLY A 191 6.62 0.20 -6.81
N VAL A 192 6.75 -0.49 -5.69
CA VAL A 192 5.82 -0.37 -4.57
C VAL A 192 6.52 -0.25 -3.21
N LYS A 193 5.91 0.48 -2.28
CA LYS A 193 6.18 0.36 -0.84
C LYS A 193 5.09 -0.52 -0.22
N VAL A 194 5.47 -1.59 0.45
CA VAL A 194 4.53 -2.53 1.09
C VAL A 194 4.54 -2.33 2.60
N ASP A 195 3.46 -1.77 3.12
CA ASP A 195 3.26 -1.46 4.55
C ASP A 195 2.62 -2.64 5.32
N ALA A 196 2.57 -2.53 6.65
CA ALA A 196 1.93 -3.47 7.58
C ALA A 196 2.41 -4.93 7.45
N GLN A 197 3.69 -5.14 7.13
CA GLN A 197 4.30 -6.48 6.96
C GLN A 197 4.18 -7.36 8.22
N ASN A 198 4.23 -6.74 9.40
CA ASN A 198 4.10 -7.42 10.70
C ASN A 198 2.70 -8.01 10.98
N ILE A 199 1.67 -7.64 10.22
CA ILE A 199 0.28 -8.02 10.55
C ILE A 199 0.07 -9.53 10.57
N LEU A 200 0.83 -10.27 9.75
CA LEU A 200 0.70 -11.72 9.58
C LEU A 200 0.86 -12.48 10.90
N GLU A 201 1.69 -11.98 11.82
CA GLU A 201 1.88 -12.59 13.15
C GLU A 201 0.54 -12.78 13.88
N THR A 202 -0.36 -11.82 13.73
CA THR A 202 -1.62 -11.76 14.49
C THR A 202 -2.78 -12.49 13.82
N ILE A 203 -2.71 -12.75 12.51
CA ILE A 203 -3.81 -13.33 11.72
C ILE A 203 -3.55 -14.76 11.23
N SER A 204 -2.41 -15.35 11.56
CA SER A 204 -1.99 -16.66 11.05
C SER A 204 -2.67 -17.88 11.69
N ALA A 205 -3.52 -17.66 12.71
CA ALA A 205 -4.25 -18.74 13.35
C ALA A 205 -5.17 -19.45 12.34
N GLY A 206 -5.06 -20.78 12.26
CA GLY A 206 -5.81 -21.60 11.31
C GLY A 206 -5.16 -21.80 9.93
N PHE A 207 -3.98 -21.23 9.68
CA PHE A 207 -3.27 -21.32 8.38
C PHE A 207 -1.91 -22.05 8.47
N GLY A 208 -1.82 -23.10 9.30
CA GLY A 208 -0.55 -23.81 9.51
C GLY A 208 0.48 -23.02 10.33
N GLY A 209 0.04 -21.94 10.98
CA GLY A 209 0.88 -21.06 11.80
C GLY A 209 1.60 -19.98 10.99
N ARG A 210 2.23 -19.05 11.71
CA ARG A 210 2.85 -17.85 11.13
C ARG A 210 3.84 -18.13 10.00
N VAL A 211 4.62 -19.20 10.12
CA VAL A 211 5.66 -19.53 9.12
C VAL A 211 5.03 -19.89 7.78
N SER A 212 3.95 -20.68 7.78
CA SER A 212 3.33 -21.16 6.54
C SER A 212 2.63 -20.02 5.80
N LEU A 213 1.80 -19.23 6.50
CA LEU A 213 1.08 -18.12 5.89
C LEU A 213 2.05 -17.03 5.41
N THR A 214 3.03 -16.64 6.23
CA THR A 214 4.05 -15.67 5.84
C THR A 214 4.82 -16.13 4.61
N ARG A 215 5.26 -17.39 4.57
CA ARG A 215 5.96 -17.91 3.38
C ARG A 215 5.10 -17.82 2.13
N GLN A 216 3.84 -18.23 2.20
CA GLN A 216 2.93 -18.20 1.05
C GLN A 216 2.71 -16.77 0.54
N ILE A 217 2.44 -15.82 1.43
CA ILE A 217 2.22 -14.42 1.07
C ILE A 217 3.50 -13.77 0.53
N GLN A 218 4.66 -13.99 1.16
CA GLN A 218 5.93 -13.44 0.70
C GLN A 218 6.34 -14.01 -0.67
N GLN A 219 6.14 -15.32 -0.91
CA GLN A 219 6.43 -15.92 -2.21
C GLN A 219 5.55 -15.35 -3.32
N ALA A 220 4.27 -15.11 -3.03
CA ALA A 220 3.36 -14.47 -3.96
C ALA A 220 3.74 -13.00 -4.22
N LEU A 221 4.09 -12.26 -3.17
CA LEU A 221 4.58 -10.89 -3.27
C LEU A 221 5.84 -10.82 -4.12
N GLU A 222 6.89 -11.54 -3.78
CA GLU A 222 8.16 -11.57 -4.53
C GLU A 222 7.97 -12.03 -5.98
N GLY A 223 7.12 -13.04 -6.21
CA GLY A 223 6.81 -13.54 -7.55
C GLY A 223 6.18 -12.46 -8.43
N SER A 224 5.18 -11.75 -7.90
CA SER A 224 4.52 -10.67 -8.62
C SER A 224 5.44 -9.45 -8.84
N ILE A 225 6.32 -9.12 -7.88
CA ILE A 225 7.31 -8.05 -8.05
C ILE A 225 8.26 -8.38 -9.19
N ALA A 226 8.81 -9.59 -9.20
CA ALA A 226 9.73 -10.05 -10.24
C ALA A 226 9.08 -10.12 -11.63
N ALA A 227 7.76 -10.38 -11.69
CA ALA A 227 7.02 -10.43 -12.94
C ALA A 227 6.69 -9.04 -13.53
N ASN A 228 6.49 -8.03 -12.68
CA ASN A 228 5.91 -6.75 -13.11
C ASN A 228 6.89 -5.56 -13.01
N PHE A 229 7.96 -5.64 -12.21
CA PHE A 229 8.90 -4.54 -12.01
C PHE A 229 10.35 -4.97 -12.27
N SER A 230 11.04 -4.28 -13.19
CA SER A 230 12.31 -4.74 -13.75
C SER A 230 13.50 -4.75 -12.77
N ASP A 231 13.48 -3.91 -11.73
CA ASP A 231 14.61 -3.68 -10.82
C ASP A 231 14.41 -4.29 -9.41
N ASN A 232 13.49 -5.25 -9.26
CA ASN A 232 13.03 -5.73 -7.95
C ASN A 232 12.57 -4.56 -7.06
N SER A 233 11.78 -3.69 -7.67
CA SER A 233 11.38 -2.38 -7.16
C SER A 233 10.36 -2.46 -6.01
N ILE A 234 10.82 -2.90 -4.84
CA ILE A 234 10.01 -3.00 -3.62
C ILE A 234 10.72 -2.38 -2.42
N ILE A 235 9.96 -1.65 -1.60
CA ILE A 235 10.35 -1.19 -0.26
C ILE A 235 9.53 -1.96 0.77
N TYR A 236 10.19 -2.70 1.66
CA TYR A 236 9.55 -3.40 2.78
C TYR A 236 9.40 -2.44 3.96
N CYS A 237 8.16 -2.05 4.27
CA CYS A 237 7.86 -1.13 5.37
C CYS A 237 7.13 -1.85 6.52
N MET A 238 7.32 -1.35 7.75
CA MET A 238 6.77 -1.95 8.98
C MET A 238 7.13 -3.44 9.16
N ALA A 239 8.29 -3.84 8.63
CA ALA A 239 8.81 -5.22 8.66
C ALA A 239 9.82 -5.46 9.81
N GLN A 240 9.78 -4.65 10.87
CA GLN A 240 10.81 -4.63 11.91
C GLN A 240 10.49 -5.53 13.12
N SER A 241 9.47 -6.39 13.02
CA SER A 241 9.25 -7.41 14.04
C SER A 241 10.32 -8.51 13.93
N THR A 242 10.72 -9.10 15.06
CA THR A 242 11.68 -10.20 15.10
C THR A 242 11.25 -11.36 14.18
N ASP A 243 9.95 -11.61 14.08
CA ASP A 243 9.37 -12.60 13.19
C ASP A 243 9.52 -12.25 11.71
N SER A 244 9.36 -10.97 11.34
CA SER A 244 9.60 -10.50 9.97
C SER A 244 11.07 -10.64 9.59
N ILE A 245 11.98 -10.27 10.50
CA ILE A 245 13.42 -10.38 10.29
C ILE A 245 13.84 -11.85 10.12
N THR A 246 13.41 -12.74 11.02
CA THR A 246 13.80 -14.16 10.99
C THR A 246 13.18 -14.93 9.81
N SER A 247 11.94 -14.61 9.44
CA SER A 247 11.27 -15.21 8.28
C SER A 247 11.94 -14.76 6.97
N ASN A 248 12.29 -13.49 6.84
CA ASN A 248 12.93 -12.95 5.63
C ASN A 248 14.40 -13.37 5.48
N LEU A 249 15.13 -13.63 6.58
CA LEU A 249 16.50 -14.16 6.53
C LEU A 249 16.59 -15.58 5.95
N CYS A 250 15.49 -16.33 5.93
CA CYS A 250 15.44 -17.66 5.32
C CYS A 250 15.25 -17.62 3.79
N PHE A 251 15.08 -16.43 3.19
CA PHE A 251 14.79 -16.26 1.76
C PHE A 251 15.71 -15.17 1.14
N PRO A 252 16.73 -15.55 0.34
CA PRO A 252 17.91 -14.72 0.09
C PRO A 252 17.76 -13.59 -0.95
N LYS A 253 16.56 -13.06 -1.23
CA LYS A 253 16.37 -12.09 -2.33
C LYS A 253 15.74 -10.74 -1.98
N ALA A 254 15.30 -10.52 -0.75
CA ALA A 254 14.80 -9.20 -0.34
C ALA A 254 15.96 -8.28 0.08
N HIS A 255 16.22 -7.22 -0.69
CA HIS A 255 17.08 -6.14 -0.24
C HIS A 255 16.27 -5.22 0.70
N GLN A 256 16.63 -5.19 1.98
CA GLN A 256 16.08 -4.22 2.92
C GLN A 256 16.54 -2.82 2.53
N VAL A 257 15.61 -1.95 2.13
CA VAL A 257 15.88 -0.52 2.00
C VAL A 257 15.43 0.17 3.29
N VAL A 258 16.38 0.92 3.85
CA VAL A 258 16.33 1.66 5.11
C VAL A 258 15.41 2.88 4.98
N HIS A 259 14.72 3.19 6.08
CA HIS A 259 13.82 4.32 6.36
C HIS A 259 14.03 5.60 5.52
N PHE A 260 12.92 6.17 5.04
CA PHE A 260 12.81 7.61 4.87
C PHE A 260 12.20 8.17 6.17
N LEU A 261 12.92 9.12 6.78
CA LEU A 261 12.48 9.90 7.93
C LEU A 261 11.29 10.78 7.57
#